data_AF-A0A1F2WVT8-F1
#
_entry.id   AF-A0A1F2WVT8-F1
#
_cell.length_a   1.000
_cell.length_b   1.000
_cell.length_c   1.000
_cell.angle_alpha   90.00
_cell.angle_beta   90.00
_cell.angle_gamma   90.00
#
_symmetry.space_group_name_H-M   'P 1'
#
loop_
_entity.id
_entity.type
_entity.pdbx_description
1 polymer ?
#
loop_
_entity_poly.entity_id
_entity_poly.type
_entity_poly.pdbx_seq_one_letter_code
_entity_poly.pdbx_strand_id
1 'polypeptide(L)' 'MSEQVAAGVYANSLMVQHTGQEFILDFAMMTGGTGQVVARVITSPGHMKRVVQAMEENIKRYEAAHGPIVPPPSE' A
#
# COMPACT_ATOMS: atom_id res chain seq x y z
N MET A 1 13.80 -13.00 9.71
CA MET A 1 12.72 -12.00 9.57
C MET A 1 12.19 -11.76 10.98
N SER A 2 12.06 -10.51 11.45
CA SER A 2 11.49 -10.31 12.78
C SER A 2 10.02 -10.75 12.77
N GLU A 3 9.59 -11.42 13.83
CA GLU A 3 8.22 -11.94 13.98
C GLU A 3 7.17 -10.84 13.78
N GLN A 4 7.50 -9.62 14.21
CA GLN A 4 6.68 -8.42 14.02
C GLN A 4 6.45 -8.05 12.55
N VAL A 5 7.43 -8.22 11.66
CA VAL A 5 7.25 -7.92 10.22
C VAL A 5 6.42 -9.00 9.53
N ALA A 6 6.53 -10.26 9.97
CA ALA A 6 5.76 -11.37 9.40
C ALA A 6 4.26 -11.29 9.74
N ALA A 7 3.90 -10.80 10.92
CA ALA A 7 2.52 -10.60 11.33
C ALA A 7 1.80 -9.52 10.51
N GLY A 8 2.55 -8.59 9.91
CA GLY A 8 2.02 -7.44 9.19
C GLY A 8 1.43 -6.38 10.12
N VAL A 9 1.00 -5.26 9.51
CA VAL A 9 0.30 -4.17 10.20
C VAL A 9 -0.95 -3.80 9.41
N TYR A 10 -2.01 -3.43 10.11
CA TYR A 10 -3.22 -2.91 9.48
C TYR A 10 -3.05 -1.43 9.15
N ALA A 11 -3.41 -1.04 7.93
CA ALA A 11 -3.47 0.36 7.49
C ALA A 11 -4.71 0.58 6.64
N ASN A 12 -5.33 1.75 6.78
CA ASN A 12 -6.51 2.16 5.99
C ASN A 12 -6.23 3.38 5.11
N SER A 13 -4.99 3.90 5.12
CA SER A 13 -4.56 5.00 4.28
C SER A 13 -3.11 4.77 3.81
N LEU A 14 -2.81 5.26 2.62
CA LEU A 14 -1.47 5.26 2.02
C LEU A 14 -1.14 6.67 1.54
N MET A 15 -0.06 7.24 2.05
CA MET A 15 0.52 8.47 1.54
C MET A 15 1.79 8.14 0.74
N VAL A 16 1.90 8.71 -0.46
CA VAL A 16 3.05 8.46 -1.34
C VAL A 16 3.79 9.76 -1.58
N GLN A 17 5.09 9.78 -1.27
CA GLN A 17 6.02 10.86 -1.59
C GLN A 17 7.16 10.31 -2.44
N HIS A 18 7.82 11.15 -3.22
CA HIS A 18 8.96 10.71 -4.02
C HIS A 18 9.95 11.83 -4.29
N THR A 19 11.18 11.42 -4.58
CA THR A 19 12.24 12.23 -5.17
C THR A 19 12.69 11.56 -6.49
N GLY A 20 13.73 12.10 -7.14
CA GLY A 20 14.35 11.42 -8.27
C GLY A 20 14.96 10.05 -7.94
N GLN A 21 15.25 9.79 -6.66
CA GLN A 21 15.97 8.59 -6.23
C GLN A 21 15.09 7.57 -5.49
N GLU A 22 14.02 8.02 -4.86
CA GLU A 22 13.25 7.20 -3.93
C GLU A 22 11.75 7.49 -3.97
N PHE A 23 10.97 6.46 -3.70
CA PHE A 23 9.56 6.50 -3.33
C PHE A 23 9.43 6.12 -1.86
N ILE A 24 8.67 6.91 -1.12
CA ILE A 24 8.33 6.71 0.29
C ILE A 24 6.84 6.42 0.37
N LEU A 25 6.49 5.26 0.92
CA LEU A 25 5.13 4.78 1.12
C LEU A 25 4.85 4.75 2.62
N ASP A 26 4.04 5.68 3.08
CA ASP A 26 3.58 5.76 4.45
C ASP A 26 2.19 5.15 4.56
N PHE A 27 2.15 3.93 5.11
CA PHE A 27 0.91 3.28 5.49
C PHE A 27 0.48 3.79 6.86
N ALA A 28 -0.72 4.34 6.93
CA ALA A 28 -1.25 4.98 8.12
C ALA A 28 -2.59 4.38 8.57
N MET A 29 -2.83 4.43 9.87
CA MET A 29 -4.13 4.23 10.48
C MET A 29 -4.74 5.59 10.78
N MET A 30 -5.82 5.93 10.08
CA MET A 30 -6.63 7.13 10.28
C MET A 30 -7.84 6.80 11.14
N THR A 31 -8.07 7.55 12.23
CA THR A 31 -9.25 7.42 13.09
C THR A 31 -9.59 8.77 13.72
N GLY A 32 -10.85 9.21 13.56
CA GLY A 32 -11.35 10.46 14.16
C GLY A 32 -10.58 11.71 13.75
N GLY A 33 -10.10 11.78 12.50
CA GLY A 33 -9.33 12.91 11.97
C GLY A 33 -7.85 12.94 12.37
N THR A 34 -7.40 12.00 13.21
CA THR A 34 -5.98 11.81 13.55
C THR A 34 -5.41 10.59 12.83
N GLY A 35 -4.13 10.66 12.47
CA GLY A 35 -3.44 9.62 11.71
C GLY A 35 -2.10 9.25 12.33
N GLN A 36 -1.81 7.96 12.39
CA GLN A 36 -0.49 7.45 12.77
C GLN A 36 0.10 6.59 11.65
N VAL A 37 1.34 6.86 11.25
CA VAL A 37 2.10 5.98 10.37
C VAL A 37 2.41 4.69 11.12
N VAL A 38 1.93 3.56 10.60
CA VAL A 38 2.12 2.22 11.17
C VAL A 38 3.24 1.46 10.47
N ALA A 39 3.51 1.79 9.20
CA ALA A 39 4.65 1.26 8.45
C ALA A 39 5.11 2.26 7.39
N ARG A 40 6.42 2.32 7.18
CA ARG A 40 7.06 3.06 6.09
C ARG A 40 7.88 2.11 5.24
N VAL A 41 7.67 2.15 3.93
CA VAL A 41 8.51 1.46 2.95
C VAL A 41 9.18 2.50 2.07
N ILE A 42 10.49 2.37 1.86
CA ILE A 42 11.25 3.22 0.95
C ILE A 42 11.81 2.32 -0.15
N THR A 43 11.65 2.72 -1.41
CA THR A 43 12.12 1.94 -2.56
C THR A 43 12.51 2.83 -3.73
N SER A 44 13.20 2.28 -4.72
CA SER A 44 13.62 3.03 -5.90
C SER A 44 12.47 3.20 -6.91
N PRO A 45 12.51 4.22 -7.79
CA PRO A 45 11.52 4.38 -8.87
C PRO A 45 11.38 3.14 -9.77
N GLY A 46 12.50 2.50 -10.11
CA GLY A 46 12.50 1.28 -10.93
C GLY A 46 11.81 0.09 -10.24
N HIS A 47 12.00 -0.06 -8.93
CA HIS A 47 11.28 -1.08 -8.16
C HIS A 47 9.80 -0.74 -8.01
N MET A 48 9.45 0.54 -7.84
CA MET A 48 8.05 0.96 -7.76
C MET A 48 7.25 0.56 -9.01
N LYS A 49 7.84 0.69 -10.20
CA LYS A 49 7.19 0.21 -11.43
C LYS A 49 6.87 -1.28 -11.42
N ARG A 50 7.80 -2.11 -10.91
CA ARG A 50 7.57 -3.56 -10.77
C ARG A 50 6.49 -3.87 -9.73
N VAL A 51 6.46 -3.12 -8.63
CA VAL A 51 5.41 -3.24 -7.61
C VAL A 51 4.04 -2.96 -8.21
N VAL A 52 3.88 -1.84 -8.94
CA VAL A 52 2.61 -1.49 -9.58
C VAL A 52 2.14 -2.58 -10.54
N GLN A 53 3.03 -3.04 -11.44
CA GLN A 53 2.70 -4.11 -12.37
C GLN A 53 2.25 -5.39 -11.66
N ALA A 54 2.99 -5.82 -10.63
CA ALA A 54 2.64 -7.00 -9.86
C ALA A 54 1.28 -6.83 -9.14
N MET A 55 0.99 -5.65 -8.59
CA MET A 55 -0.28 -5.38 -7.92
C MET A 55 -1.45 -5.41 -8.90
N GLU A 56 -1.32 -4.80 -10.08
CA GLU A 56 -2.35 -4.84 -11.13
C GLU A 56 -2.68 -6.27 -11.55
N GLU A 57 -1.66 -7.11 -11.75
CA GLU A 57 -1.85 -8.53 -12.09
C GLU A 57 -2.55 -9.30 -10.97
N ASN A 58 -2.20 -9.06 -9.71
CA ASN A 58 -2.81 -9.74 -8.57
C ASN A 58 -4.24 -9.28 -8.30
N ILE A 59 -4.55 -7.99 -8.49
CA ILE A 59 -5.92 -7.47 -8.40
C ILE A 59 -6.81 -8.15 -9.45
N LYS A 60 -6.36 -8.22 -10.70
CA LYS A 60 -7.10 -8.92 -11.77
C LYS A 60 -7.38 -10.38 -11.43
N ARG A 61 -6.40 -11.10 -10.87
CA ARG A 61 -6.56 -12.50 -10.44
C ARG A 61 -7.56 -12.62 -9.29
N TYR A 62 -7.49 -11.72 -8.32
CA TYR A 62 -8.43 -11.67 -7.20
C TYR A 62 -9.86 -11.43 -7.70
N GLU A 63 -10.08 -10.44 -8.56
CA GLU A 63 -11.40 -10.11 -9.08
C GLU A 63 -12.00 -11.21 -9.94
N ALA A 64 -11.17 -11.91 -10.73
CA ALA A 64 -11.61 -13.08 -11.48
C ALA A 64 -12.11 -14.22 -10.58
N ALA A 65 -11.59 -14.34 -9.36
CA ALA A 65 -11.95 -15.39 -8.42
C ALA A 65 -13.07 -15.00 -7.44
N HIS A 66 -13.14 -13.72 -7.04
CA HIS A 66 -14.00 -13.24 -5.96
C HIS A 66 -15.04 -12.20 -6.40
N GLY A 67 -15.02 -11.78 -7.66
CA GLY A 67 -15.84 -10.70 -8.17
C GLY A 67 -15.14 -9.32 -8.06
N PRO A 68 -15.74 -8.28 -8.66
CA PRO A 68 -15.13 -6.96 -8.75
C PRO A 68 -14.94 -6.30 -7.38
N ILE A 69 -13.83 -5.62 -7.19
CA ILE A 69 -13.59 -4.79 -6.00
C ILE A 69 -14.47 -3.54 -6.14
N VAL A 70 -15.33 -3.32 -5.15
CA VAL A 70 -16.08 -2.06 -5.04
C VAL A 70 -15.20 -1.06 -4.30
N PRO A 71 -14.73 0.01 -4.97
CA PRO A 71 -13.94 1.03 -4.28
C PRO A 71 -14.78 1.67 -3.17
N PRO A 72 -14.16 2.05 -2.04
CA PRO A 72 -14.86 2.81 -1.01
C PRO A 72 -15.39 4.12 -1.62
N PRO A 73 -16.51 4.66 -1.10
CA PRO A 73 -17.00 5.96 -1.54
C PRO A 73 -15.87 6.99 -1.46
N SER A 74 -15.68 7.77 -2.52
CA SER A 74 -14.82 8.95 -2.47
C SER A 74 -15.48 9.97 -1.52
N GLU A 75 -14.83 10.25 -0.39
CA GLU A 75 -15.12 11.44 0.42
C GLU A 75 -14.69 12.72 -0.31
#